data_AF-A0A9C9PLJ9-F1
#
_entry.id   AF-A0A9C9PLJ9-F1
#
_cell.length_a   1.000
_cell.length_b   1.000
_cell.length_c   1.000
_cell.angle_alpha   90.00
_cell.angle_beta   90.00
_cell.angle_gamma   90.00
#
_symmetry.space_group_name_H-M   'P 1'
#
loop_
_entity.id
_entity.type
_entity.pdbx_description
1 polymer ?
#
loop_
_entity_poly.entity_id
_entity_poly.type
_entity_poly.pdbx_seq_one_letter_code
_entity_poly.pdbx_strand_id
1 'polypeptide(L)'
;MSELIEFEEEVLEEENRDMPSKKHSRAQTNLTVLFGNDNRFTTFVELSLDATSIDLSQFGLKAKDELIPDVCVYIESPDELDDDELEDDEVRVKKMPDLAIEVLSPRQAISDLLSKIKAYFSLGVKSCWLVMPSIRVIKLYSQTESIIVSKTVGMENGEIIDEIMDIRFSIEKVFRRAIV
;
A
#
# COMPACT_ATOMS: atom_id res chain seq x y z
N MET A 1 31.84 10.92 -18.85
CA MET A 1 32.19 9.59 -18.29
C MET A 1 31.79 9.47 -16.83
N SER A 2 31.83 10.53 -16.00
CA SER A 2 31.35 10.46 -14.60
C SER A 2 29.82 10.46 -14.48
N GLU A 3 29.11 11.31 -15.24
CA GLU A 3 27.64 11.41 -15.16
C GLU A 3 26.92 10.11 -15.55
N LEU A 4 27.46 9.34 -16.50
CA LEU A 4 26.88 8.05 -16.90
C LEU A 4 27.06 6.98 -15.83
N ILE A 5 28.19 7.03 -15.10
CA ILE A 5 28.49 6.10 -14.01
C ILE A 5 27.63 6.45 -12.78
N GLU A 6 27.49 7.74 -12.46
CA GLU A 6 26.60 8.20 -11.38
C GLU A 6 25.13 7.82 -11.65
N PHE A 7 24.67 7.95 -12.89
CA PHE A 7 23.31 7.55 -13.26
C PHE A 7 23.10 6.03 -13.18
N GLU A 8 24.07 5.24 -13.66
CA GLU A 8 24.03 3.77 -13.53
C GLU A 8 24.07 3.33 -12.05
N GLU A 9 24.87 3.98 -11.21
CA GLU A 9 24.93 3.70 -9.77
C GLU A 9 23.61 4.06 -9.06
N GLU A 10 23.00 5.20 -9.38
CA GLU A 10 21.72 5.62 -8.80
C GLU A 10 20.58 4.66 -9.21
N VAL A 11 20.51 4.26 -10.48
CA VAL A 11 19.53 3.27 -10.98
C VAL A 11 19.73 1.91 -10.29
N LEU A 12 20.97 1.44 -10.14
CA LEU A 12 21.27 0.17 -9.46
C LEU A 12 20.97 0.19 -7.95
N GLU A 13 21.08 1.36 -7.31
CA GLU A 13 20.69 1.54 -5.91
C GLU A 13 19.18 1.55 -5.74
N GLU A 14 18.42 2.19 -6.63
CA GLU A 14 16.95 2.18 -6.63
C GLU A 14 16.40 0.77 -6.91
N GLU A 15 16.93 0.06 -7.91
CA GLU A 15 16.57 -1.34 -8.19
C GLU A 15 16.86 -2.29 -7.00
N ASN A 16 17.94 -2.05 -6.25
CA ASN A 16 18.27 -2.85 -5.08
C ASN A 16 17.39 -2.58 -3.85
N ARG A 17 16.78 -1.39 -3.76
CA ARG A 17 15.88 -1.00 -2.66
C ARG A 17 14.48 -1.59 -2.83
N ASP A 18 14.04 -1.77 -4.07
CA ASP A 18 12.67 -2.17 -4.39
C ASP A 18 12.41 -3.68 -4.47
N MET A 19 13.43 -4.54 -4.42
CA MET A 19 13.20 -5.99 -4.55
C MET A 19 12.39 -6.58 -3.37
N PRO A 20 11.17 -7.11 -3.61
CA PRO A 20 10.32 -7.67 -2.56
C PRO A 20 10.93 -8.94 -1.95
N SER A 21 10.96 -9.01 -0.63
CA SER A 21 11.44 -10.23 0.06
C SER A 21 10.36 -11.32 0.14
N LYS A 22 10.77 -12.57 0.39
CA LYS A 22 9.83 -13.69 0.64
C LYS A 22 8.76 -13.40 1.70
N LYS A 23 9.09 -12.65 2.76
CA LYS A 23 8.12 -12.30 3.81
C LYS A 23 7.17 -11.19 3.37
N HIS A 24 7.66 -10.22 2.58
CA HIS A 24 6.85 -9.18 1.95
C HIS A 24 5.83 -9.83 1.01
N SER A 25 6.32 -10.56 0.00
CA SER A 25 5.48 -11.18 -1.03
C SER A 25 4.39 -12.08 -0.43
N ARG A 26 4.73 -12.86 0.61
CA ARG A 26 3.73 -13.68 1.31
C ARG A 26 2.66 -12.84 2.03
N ALA A 27 3.05 -11.77 2.71
CA ALA A 27 2.10 -10.92 3.43
C ALA A 27 1.17 -10.18 2.45
N GLN A 28 1.72 -9.62 1.37
CA GLN A 28 0.96 -9.01 0.28
C GLN A 28 -0.03 -10.02 -0.32
N THR A 29 0.44 -11.20 -0.73
CA THR A 29 -0.41 -12.29 -1.28
C THR A 29 -1.55 -12.66 -0.33
N ASN A 30 -1.24 -12.85 0.96
CA ASN A 30 -2.25 -13.22 1.95
C ASN A 30 -3.29 -12.11 2.12
N LEU A 31 -2.89 -10.85 2.13
CA LEU A 31 -3.82 -9.71 2.22
C LEU A 31 -4.73 -9.65 0.98
N THR A 32 -4.16 -9.76 -0.23
CA THR A 32 -4.94 -9.77 -1.47
C THR A 32 -5.94 -10.92 -1.49
N VAL A 33 -5.55 -12.13 -1.08
CA VAL A 33 -6.48 -13.27 -0.98
C VAL A 33 -7.55 -13.04 0.08
N LEU A 34 -7.22 -12.44 1.22
CA LEU A 34 -8.19 -12.17 2.28
C LEU A 34 -9.26 -11.16 1.82
N PHE A 35 -8.82 -10.06 1.22
CA PHE A 35 -9.73 -9.02 0.77
C PHE A 35 -10.48 -9.40 -0.51
N GLY A 36 -9.82 -10.07 -1.46
CA GLY A 36 -10.49 -10.54 -2.69
C GLY A 36 -11.54 -11.64 -2.46
N ASN A 37 -11.55 -12.28 -1.28
CA ASN A 37 -12.62 -13.20 -0.87
C ASN A 37 -13.80 -12.50 -0.16
N ASP A 38 -13.69 -11.20 0.10
CA ASP A 38 -14.74 -10.39 0.69
C ASP A 38 -15.41 -9.58 -0.45
N ASN A 39 -16.66 -9.89 -0.76
CA ASN A 39 -17.38 -9.29 -1.88
C ASN A 39 -17.69 -7.79 -1.71
N ARG A 40 -17.37 -7.20 -0.55
CA ARG A 40 -17.45 -5.76 -0.31
C ARG A 40 -16.29 -5.00 -0.92
N PHE A 41 -15.22 -5.68 -1.35
CA PHE A 41 -13.97 -5.04 -1.76
C PHE A 41 -13.52 -5.46 -3.15
N THR A 42 -12.86 -4.53 -3.84
CA THR A 42 -12.02 -4.80 -5.01
C THR A 42 -10.57 -4.50 -4.66
N THR A 43 -9.64 -5.36 -5.07
CA THR A 43 -8.22 -5.22 -4.73
C THR A 43 -7.33 -5.18 -5.94
N PHE A 44 -6.36 -4.27 -5.90
CA PHE A 44 -5.29 -4.16 -6.88
C PHE A 44 -3.94 -4.23 -6.16
N VAL A 45 -2.93 -4.74 -6.85
CA VAL A 45 -1.54 -4.77 -6.36
C VAL A 45 -0.71 -3.87 -7.26
N GLU A 46 0.22 -3.12 -6.67
CA GLU A 46 1.16 -2.25 -7.40
C GLU A 46 0.45 -1.30 -8.40
N LEU A 47 -0.73 -0.79 -8.01
CA LEU A 47 -1.52 0.13 -8.83
C LEU A 47 -0.89 1.53 -8.81
N SER A 48 -0.65 2.11 -9.99
CA SER A 48 -0.20 3.50 -10.10
C SER A 48 -1.33 4.47 -9.81
N LEU A 49 -1.14 5.34 -8.82
CA LEU A 49 -2.09 6.37 -8.39
C LEU A 49 -1.64 7.76 -8.84
N ASP A 50 -2.56 8.55 -9.38
CA ASP A 50 -2.32 9.94 -9.78
C ASP A 50 -2.17 10.87 -8.57
N ALA A 51 -0.94 11.31 -8.30
CA ALA A 51 -0.64 12.23 -7.21
C ALA A 51 -0.38 13.67 -7.69
N THR A 52 -0.71 14.01 -8.94
CA THR A 52 -0.47 15.35 -9.53
C THR A 52 -1.14 16.50 -8.77
N SER A 53 -2.18 16.21 -7.99
CA SER A 53 -2.94 17.21 -7.22
C SER A 53 -2.22 17.72 -5.97
N ILE A 54 -1.10 17.10 -5.56
CA ILE A 54 -0.31 17.51 -4.40
C ILE A 54 1.19 17.58 -4.73
N ASP A 55 1.93 18.39 -4.00
CA ASP A 55 3.40 18.38 -4.05
C ASP A 55 3.93 17.26 -3.15
N LEU A 56 4.46 16.18 -3.72
CA LEU A 56 5.00 15.05 -2.95
C LEU A 56 6.30 15.39 -2.20
N SER A 57 7.04 16.42 -2.65
CA SER A 57 8.29 16.82 -2.01
C SER A 57 8.10 17.36 -0.59
N GLN A 58 6.91 17.89 -0.28
CA GLN A 58 6.56 18.34 1.08
C GLN A 58 6.54 17.18 2.10
N PHE A 59 6.39 15.94 1.63
CA PHE A 59 6.47 14.72 2.46
C PHE A 59 7.88 14.10 2.45
N GLY A 60 8.84 14.69 1.72
CA GLY A 60 10.18 14.15 1.54
C GLY A 60 10.25 12.97 0.57
N LEU A 61 9.26 12.83 -0.31
CA LEU A 61 9.24 11.78 -1.34
C LEU A 61 9.99 12.25 -2.59
N LYS A 62 10.77 11.34 -3.19
CA LYS A 62 11.45 11.58 -4.48
C LYS A 62 10.49 11.54 -5.68
N ALA A 63 9.44 10.71 -5.58
CA ALA A 63 8.40 10.61 -6.59
C ALA A 63 7.74 11.98 -6.81
N LYS A 64 7.38 12.29 -8.05
CA LYS A 64 6.85 13.62 -8.42
C LYS A 64 5.34 13.66 -8.40
N ASP A 65 4.72 12.71 -9.07
CA ASP A 65 3.31 12.76 -9.45
C ASP A 65 2.61 11.39 -9.37
N GLU A 66 3.28 10.40 -8.77
CA GLU A 66 2.83 9.02 -8.74
C GLU A 66 3.13 8.39 -7.38
N LEU A 67 2.19 7.57 -6.91
CA LEU A 67 2.39 6.69 -5.77
C LEU A 67 1.90 5.29 -6.13
N ILE A 68 2.64 4.27 -5.70
CA ILE A 68 2.34 2.87 -5.96
C ILE A 68 2.26 2.15 -4.60
N PRO A 69 1.06 1.92 -4.04
CA PRO A 69 0.90 1.09 -2.86
C PRO A 69 1.14 -0.39 -3.18
N ASP A 70 1.59 -1.20 -2.21
CA ASP A 70 1.71 -2.64 -2.41
C ASP A 70 0.34 -3.31 -2.63
N VAL A 71 -0.69 -2.81 -1.93
CA VAL A 71 -2.09 -3.23 -2.11
C VAL A 71 -3.02 -2.02 -1.98
N CYS A 72 -3.90 -1.86 -2.97
CA CYS A 72 -5.05 -0.96 -2.93
C CYS A 72 -6.32 -1.78 -2.66
N VAL A 73 -7.21 -1.25 -1.82
CA VAL A 73 -8.53 -1.83 -1.54
C VAL A 73 -9.59 -0.75 -1.69
N TYR A 74 -10.58 -1.03 -2.52
CA TYR A 74 -11.70 -0.15 -2.85
C TYR A 74 -13.02 -0.76 -2.37
N ILE A 75 -13.91 0.05 -1.79
CA ILE A 75 -15.30 -0.34 -1.53
C ILE A 75 -16.11 -0.28 -2.83
N GLU A 76 -15.92 0.81 -3.58
CA GLU A 76 -16.46 0.97 -4.92
C GLU A 76 -15.28 0.96 -5.90
N SER A 77 -15.25 -0.03 -6.80
CA SER A 77 -14.14 -0.15 -7.76
C SER A 77 -13.98 1.14 -8.58
N PRO A 78 -12.75 1.52 -8.97
CA PRO A 78 -12.54 2.49 -10.05
C PRO A 78 -13.10 2.01 -11.39
N ASP A 79 -13.35 0.70 -11.51
CA ASP A 79 -13.88 0.04 -12.70
C ASP A 79 -15.36 0.40 -12.95
N GLU A 80 -15.63 1.35 -13.83
CA GLU A 80 -16.68 1.15 -14.84
C GLU A 80 -15.97 0.44 -16.00
N LEU A 81 -15.78 -0.88 -15.90
CA LEU A 81 -15.36 -1.68 -17.04
C LEU A 81 -16.52 -1.64 -18.04
N ASP A 82 -16.47 -0.70 -18.98
CA ASP A 82 -17.22 -0.84 -20.23
C ASP A 82 -16.68 -2.13 -20.88
N ASP A 83 -17.47 -3.21 -20.82
CA ASP A 83 -17.18 -4.55 -21.36
C ASP A 83 -16.90 -4.56 -22.88
N ASP A 84 -17.00 -3.41 -23.53
CA ASP A 84 -16.71 -3.18 -24.94
C ASP A 84 -15.59 -2.13 -25.03
N GLU A 85 -14.34 -2.56 -25.15
CA GLU A 85 -13.49 -2.28 -26.32
C GLU A 85 -12.03 -2.63 -25.99
N LEU A 86 -11.32 -3.04 -27.03
CA LEU A 86 -9.88 -3.32 -27.03
C LEU A 86 -9.03 -2.04 -26.84
N GLU A 87 -9.56 -1.01 -26.16
CA GLU A 87 -9.05 0.35 -26.20
C GLU A 87 -8.86 0.91 -24.78
N ASP A 88 -7.58 1.13 -24.47
CA ASP A 88 -6.97 1.93 -23.40
C ASP A 88 -7.08 1.45 -21.93
N ASP A 89 -5.97 0.90 -21.44
CA ASP A 89 -5.70 0.66 -20.01
C ASP A 89 -5.43 2.00 -19.29
N GLU A 90 -6.04 2.22 -18.12
CA GLU A 90 -5.76 3.39 -17.28
C GLU A 90 -4.40 3.20 -16.57
N VAL A 91 -3.32 3.65 -17.21
CA VAL A 91 -1.95 3.51 -16.69
C VAL A 91 -1.73 4.19 -15.33
N ARG A 92 -2.55 5.21 -14.99
CA ARG A 92 -2.46 5.95 -13.73
C ARG A 92 -3.84 6.34 -13.22
N VAL A 93 -4.25 5.71 -12.13
CA VAL A 93 -5.62 5.78 -11.59
C VAL A 93 -5.82 7.04 -10.76
N LYS A 94 -6.84 7.84 -11.10
CA LYS A 94 -7.19 9.06 -10.35
C LYS A 94 -7.99 8.80 -9.09
N LYS A 95 -8.81 7.75 -9.08
CA LYS A 95 -9.62 7.38 -7.92
C LYS A 95 -8.72 6.77 -6.84
N MET A 96 -8.54 7.49 -5.74
CA MET A 96 -7.75 6.98 -4.60
C MET A 96 -8.45 5.80 -3.92
N PRO A 97 -7.70 4.80 -3.43
CA PRO A 97 -8.29 3.70 -2.69
C PRO A 97 -8.87 4.16 -1.36
N ASP A 98 -9.88 3.44 -0.86
CA ASP A 98 -10.38 3.65 0.50
C ASP A 98 -9.35 3.19 1.54
N LEU A 99 -8.60 2.12 1.21
CA LEU A 99 -7.48 1.60 1.99
C LEU A 99 -6.23 1.37 1.13
N ALA A 100 -5.13 2.01 1.51
CA ALA A 100 -3.79 1.76 0.95
C ALA A 100 -2.92 0.98 1.94
N ILE A 101 -2.21 -0.05 1.47
CA ILE A 101 -1.36 -0.89 2.32
C ILE A 101 0.07 -0.86 1.80
N GLU A 102 0.99 -0.63 2.73
CA GLU A 102 2.43 -0.76 2.53
C GLU A 102 2.95 -1.95 3.34
N VAL A 103 3.71 -2.82 2.69
CA VAL A 103 4.35 -3.98 3.27
C VAL A 103 5.85 -3.69 3.33
N LEU A 104 6.39 -3.63 4.53
CA LEU A 104 7.80 -3.32 4.72
C LEU A 104 8.70 -4.42 4.16
N SER A 105 9.50 -4.07 3.16
CA SER A 105 10.62 -4.87 2.66
C SER A 105 11.91 -4.64 3.46
N PRO A 106 12.85 -5.62 3.52
CA PRO A 106 14.01 -5.55 4.42
C PRO A 106 14.97 -4.38 4.19
N ARG A 107 15.03 -3.85 2.96
CA ARG A 107 15.94 -2.76 2.56
C ARG A 107 15.26 -1.39 2.54
N GLN A 108 13.95 -1.37 2.75
CA GLN A 108 13.14 -0.15 2.69
C GLN A 108 13.16 0.54 4.06
N ALA A 109 13.29 1.86 4.07
CA ALA A 109 13.22 2.61 5.31
C ALA A 109 11.76 2.80 5.73
N ILE A 110 11.47 2.60 7.01
CA ILE A 110 10.13 2.86 7.56
C ILE A 110 9.74 4.34 7.35
N SER A 111 10.69 5.27 7.42
CA SER A 111 10.45 6.69 7.16
C SER A 111 9.80 6.94 5.80
N ASP A 112 10.28 6.25 4.78
CA ASP A 112 9.83 6.45 3.40
C ASP A 112 8.38 5.99 3.26
N LEU A 113 8.03 4.85 3.87
CA LEU A 113 6.67 4.34 3.96
C LEU A 113 5.73 5.28 4.74
N LEU A 114 6.21 5.85 5.85
CA LEU A 114 5.43 6.82 6.62
C LEU A 114 5.19 8.11 5.82
N SER A 115 6.13 8.52 4.98
CA SER A 115 5.95 9.64 4.05
C SER A 115 4.89 9.33 2.99
N LYS A 116 4.90 8.12 2.41
CA LYS A 116 3.82 7.67 1.50
C LYS A 116 2.45 7.69 2.19
N ILE A 117 2.36 7.16 3.41
CA ILE A 117 1.12 7.15 4.20
C ILE A 117 0.57 8.56 4.42
N LYS A 118 1.43 9.54 4.74
CA LYS A 118 0.99 10.94 4.85
C LYS A 118 0.47 11.50 3.53
N ALA A 119 1.14 11.19 2.43
CA ALA A 119 0.70 11.61 1.10
C ALA A 119 -0.64 10.98 0.71
N TYR A 120 -0.86 9.69 1.00
CA TYR A 120 -2.15 9.02 0.82
C TYR A 120 -3.28 9.73 1.55
N PHE A 121 -3.07 10.08 2.81
CA PHE A 121 -4.03 10.86 3.59
C PHE A 121 -4.31 12.25 2.98
N SER A 122 -3.28 12.94 2.48
CA SER A 122 -3.45 14.20 1.76
C SER A 122 -4.18 14.07 0.41
N LEU A 123 -4.20 12.87 -0.17
CA LEU A 123 -4.97 12.53 -1.37
C LEU A 123 -6.39 12.02 -1.06
N GLY A 124 -6.76 11.91 0.22
CA GLY A 124 -8.12 11.53 0.64
C GLY A 124 -8.32 10.04 0.93
N VAL A 125 -7.25 9.23 0.96
CA VAL A 125 -7.31 7.84 1.45
C VAL A 125 -7.72 7.85 2.93
N LYS A 126 -8.69 7.01 3.31
CA LYS A 126 -9.30 7.08 4.65
C LYS A 126 -8.62 6.16 5.67
N SER A 127 -8.06 5.04 5.20
CA SER A 127 -7.30 4.10 6.02
C SER A 127 -5.98 3.73 5.35
N CYS A 128 -4.92 3.59 6.14
CA CYS A 128 -3.61 3.15 5.65
C CYS A 128 -3.01 2.12 6.59
N TRP A 129 -2.44 1.03 6.06
CA TRP A 129 -1.78 0.02 6.88
C TRP A 129 -0.29 -0.06 6.57
N LEU A 130 0.53 -0.08 7.62
CA LEU A 130 1.94 -0.44 7.55
C LEU A 130 2.14 -1.84 8.11
N VAL A 131 2.39 -2.81 7.24
CA VAL A 131 2.64 -4.20 7.58
C VAL A 131 4.14 -4.41 7.74
N MET A 132 4.57 -5.00 8.86
CA MET A 132 5.98 -5.29 9.16
C MET A 132 6.20 -6.79 9.31
N PRO A 133 6.39 -7.54 8.21
CA PRO A 133 6.40 -9.01 8.23
C PRO A 133 7.51 -9.63 9.08
N SER A 134 8.66 -8.96 9.20
CA SER A 134 9.80 -9.48 9.95
C SER A 134 9.52 -9.66 11.44
N ILE A 135 8.72 -8.75 12.01
CA ILE A 135 8.30 -8.75 13.42
C ILE A 135 6.83 -9.12 13.60
N ARG A 136 6.10 -9.36 12.50
CA ARG A 136 4.67 -9.74 12.49
C ARG A 136 3.80 -8.73 13.24
N VAL A 137 4.00 -7.46 12.91
CA VAL A 137 3.23 -6.33 13.44
C VAL A 137 2.56 -5.61 12.29
N ILE A 138 1.35 -5.10 12.51
CA ILE A 138 0.66 -4.20 11.59
C ILE A 138 0.30 -2.94 12.36
N LYS A 139 0.61 -1.79 11.78
CA LYS A 139 0.17 -0.50 12.30
C LYS A 139 -0.90 0.06 11.36
N LEU A 140 -2.10 0.19 11.89
CA LEU A 140 -3.24 0.76 11.20
C LEU A 140 -3.28 2.25 11.49
N TYR A 141 -3.44 3.05 10.44
CA TYR A 141 -3.64 4.47 10.49
C TYR A 141 -5.02 4.79 9.94
N SER A 142 -5.73 5.69 10.60
CA SER A 142 -7.00 6.21 10.12
C SER A 142 -7.01 7.72 10.30
N GLN A 143 -7.61 8.42 9.34
CA GLN A 143 -7.83 9.85 9.44
C GLN A 143 -9.31 10.14 9.63
N THR A 144 -9.61 10.97 10.63
CA THR A 144 -10.94 11.54 10.83
C THR A 144 -10.75 13.05 10.92
N GLU A 145 -11.41 13.78 10.04
CA GLU A 145 -11.18 15.22 9.82
C GLU A 145 -9.69 15.50 9.53
N SER A 146 -8.97 16.12 10.47
CA SER A 146 -7.57 16.52 10.32
C SER A 146 -6.62 15.78 11.28
N ILE A 147 -7.09 14.75 11.98
CA ILE A 147 -6.28 14.01 12.96
C ILE A 147 -6.02 12.60 12.43
N ILE A 148 -4.74 12.27 12.27
CA ILE A 148 -4.29 10.89 12.02
C ILE A 148 -4.07 10.21 13.36
N VAL A 149 -4.82 9.14 13.60
CA VAL A 149 -4.61 8.24 14.74
C VAL A 149 -4.01 6.94 14.25
N SER A 150 -3.39 6.18 15.17
CA SER A 150 -2.84 4.87 14.80
C SER A 150 -2.98 3.85 15.91
N LYS A 151 -3.17 2.59 15.51
CA LYS A 151 -3.22 1.42 16.39
C LYS A 151 -2.22 0.38 15.90
N THR A 152 -1.48 -0.20 16.83
CA THR A 152 -0.52 -1.28 16.53
C THR A 152 -1.11 -2.61 16.98
N VAL A 153 -1.05 -3.61 16.10
CA VAL A 153 -1.50 -4.98 16.37
C VAL A 153 -0.31 -5.93 16.18
N GLY A 154 -0.03 -6.75 17.19
CA GLY A 154 0.97 -7.81 17.15
C GLY A 154 0.33 -9.20 17.21
N MET A 155 1.13 -10.26 17.12
CA MET A 155 0.63 -11.65 17.02
C MET A 155 -0.15 -12.17 18.24
N GLU A 156 0.15 -11.71 19.44
CA GLU A 156 -0.41 -12.27 20.67
C GLU A 156 -1.91 -11.92 20.81
N ASN A 157 -2.77 -12.89 20.49
CA ASN A 157 -4.23 -12.71 20.41
C ASN A 157 -4.64 -11.49 19.55
N GLY A 158 -3.82 -11.20 18.53
CA GLY A 158 -3.96 -10.01 17.70
C GLY A 158 -5.18 -10.08 16.80
N GLU A 159 -6.10 -9.14 17.01
CA GLU A 159 -7.22 -8.89 16.11
C GLU A 159 -7.00 -7.57 15.40
N ILE A 160 -7.04 -7.63 14.07
CA ILE A 160 -7.10 -6.46 13.22
C ILE A 160 -8.53 -5.97 13.22
N ILE A 161 -8.70 -4.70 13.56
CA ILE A 161 -9.98 -3.99 13.56
C ILE A 161 -9.72 -2.66 12.89
N ASP A 162 -10.27 -2.48 11.70
CA ASP A 162 -10.30 -1.22 10.96
C ASP A 162 -11.76 -0.78 10.86
N GLU A 163 -12.12 0.22 11.64
CA GLU A 163 -13.50 0.71 11.74
C GLU A 163 -13.93 1.51 10.51
N ILE A 164 -12.98 2.09 9.78
CA ILE A 164 -13.25 2.88 8.57
C ILE A 164 -13.72 1.98 7.45
N MET A 165 -13.07 0.83 7.32
CA MET A 165 -13.31 -0.16 6.27
C MET A 165 -14.27 -1.28 6.70
N ASP A 166 -14.73 -1.28 7.96
CA ASP A 166 -15.47 -2.39 8.57
C ASP A 166 -14.79 -3.77 8.38
N ILE A 167 -13.48 -3.80 8.67
CA ILE A 167 -12.64 -4.99 8.57
C ILE A 167 -12.36 -5.55 9.97
N ARG A 168 -12.57 -6.85 10.14
CA ARG A 168 -12.24 -7.56 11.36
C ARG A 168 -11.74 -8.98 11.10
N PHE A 169 -10.49 -9.28 11.44
CA PHE A 169 -9.95 -10.64 11.40
C PHE A 169 -8.68 -10.82 12.22
N SER A 170 -8.32 -12.08 12.52
CA SER A 170 -7.08 -12.40 13.22
C SER A 170 -5.84 -12.07 12.39
N ILE A 171 -4.87 -11.38 13.00
CA ILE A 171 -3.58 -11.02 12.36
C ILE A 171 -2.81 -12.25 11.85
N GLU A 172 -3.09 -13.44 12.39
CA GLU A 172 -2.46 -14.67 11.94
C GLU A 172 -2.71 -14.94 10.47
N LYS A 173 -3.87 -14.55 9.94
CA LYS A 173 -4.22 -14.74 8.52
C LYS A 173 -3.27 -13.98 7.58
N VAL A 174 -2.65 -12.89 8.04
CA VAL A 174 -1.67 -12.12 7.26
C VAL A 174 -0.32 -12.83 7.21
N PHE A 175 0.13 -13.43 8.31
CA PHE A 175 1.50 -13.93 8.44
C PHE A 175 1.66 -15.45 8.35
N ARG A 176 0.57 -16.21 8.50
CA ARG A 176 0.55 -17.68 8.42
C ARG A 176 -0.22 -18.13 7.18
N ARG A 177 0.05 -19.35 6.75
CA ARG A 177 -0.76 -20.02 5.72
C ARG A 177 -2.07 -20.45 6.38
N ALA A 178 -3.21 -20.20 5.74
CA ALA A 178 -4.46 -20.85 6.11
C ALA A 178 -4.24 -22.36 6.00
N ILE A 179 -4.34 -23.08 7.11
CA ILE A 179 -4.37 -24.54 7.09
C ILE A 179 -5.79 -24.87 6.65
N VAL A 180 -5.92 -25.35 5.41
CA VAL A 180 -7.16 -25.95 4.88
C VAL A 180 -7.35 -27.31 5.52
#